data_AF-A0A3D0SFF0-F1
#
_entry.id   AF-A0A3D0SFF0-F1
#
_cell.length_a   1.000
_cell.length_b   1.000
_cell.length_c   1.000
_cell.angle_alpha   90.00
_cell.angle_beta   90.00
_cell.angle_gamma   90.00
#
_symmetry.space_group_name_H-M   'P 1'
#
loop_
_entity.id
_entity.type
_entity.pdbx_description
1 polymer ?
#
loop_
_entity_poly.entity_id
_entity_poly.type
_entity_poly.pdbx_seq_one_letter_code
_entity_poly.pdbx_strand_id
1 'polypeptide(L)'
;MEQLAILWDSTALAHFQSGQLIMMAVGGLLLYLAIVKKFEPLLLFPIGFGALLTNIPLAGFTEPGGMLYYIYEVGIHSGVFPLLIFMGVGAMTDFGALIANPRMLLLGAAAQFGIFATLFGAIALNFIPGFDFTLKDASAIAIIGGADGPTAIFLASRLAPDLLGAIAVAAYSYMALVPIIQPPIMKALTTPEERKIEMAQLRHVSAK
;
A
#
# COMPACT_ATOMS: atom_id res chain seq x y z
N MET A 1 -34.73 17.56 -30.49
CA MET A 1 -33.46 16.88 -30.83
C MET A 1 -32.29 17.49 -30.07
N GLU A 2 -32.11 18.82 -30.06
CA GLU A 2 -31.07 19.48 -29.24
C GLU A 2 -31.19 19.24 -27.73
N GLN A 3 -32.40 19.32 -27.15
CA GLN A 3 -32.58 19.08 -25.71
C GLN A 3 -32.29 17.62 -25.29
N LEU A 4 -32.47 16.66 -26.20
CA LEU A 4 -32.10 15.26 -25.98
C LEU A 4 -30.59 15.05 -26.12
N ALA A 5 -29.93 15.79 -27.01
CA ALA A 5 -28.47 15.79 -27.11
C ALA A 5 -27.81 16.43 -25.89
N ILE A 6 -28.37 17.53 -25.36
CA ILE A 6 -27.92 18.16 -24.12
C ILE A 6 -28.16 17.23 -22.92
N LEU A 7 -29.30 16.52 -22.87
CA LEU A 7 -29.55 15.51 -21.84
C LEU A 7 -28.54 14.37 -21.93
N TRP A 8 -28.25 13.87 -23.14
CA TRP A 8 -27.28 12.82 -23.37
C TRP A 8 -25.86 13.23 -22.96
N ASP A 9 -25.40 14.42 -23.34
CA ASP A 9 -24.11 14.98 -22.92
C ASP A 9 -24.07 15.32 -21.42
N SER A 10 -25.18 15.72 -20.81
CA SER A 10 -25.24 15.92 -19.35
C SER A 10 -25.32 14.61 -18.56
N THR A 11 -25.57 13.48 -19.22
CA THR A 11 -25.68 12.19 -18.56
C THR A 11 -24.29 11.56 -18.44
N ALA A 12 -23.87 11.26 -17.21
CA ALA A 12 -22.58 10.61 -16.90
C ALA A 12 -22.30 9.35 -17.74
N LEU A 13 -23.33 8.64 -18.21
CA LEU A 13 -23.25 7.46 -19.07
C LEU A 13 -22.55 7.71 -20.42
N ALA A 14 -22.68 8.91 -21.00
CA ALA A 14 -22.06 9.25 -22.29
C ALA A 14 -20.55 9.55 -22.18
N HIS A 15 -20.06 9.82 -20.96
CA HIS A 15 -18.68 10.23 -20.71
C HIS A 15 -17.80 9.14 -20.11
N PHE A 16 -18.29 7.90 -20.01
CA PHE A 16 -17.46 6.79 -19.55
C PHE A 16 -16.32 6.53 -20.52
N GLN A 17 -15.10 6.75 -20.04
CA GLN A 17 -13.89 6.33 -20.73
C GLN A 17 -13.58 4.87 -20.40
N SER A 18 -12.99 4.14 -21.34
CA SER A 18 -12.60 2.74 -21.16
C SER A 18 -11.67 2.53 -19.95
N GLY A 19 -10.78 3.49 -19.67
CA GLY A 19 -9.90 3.46 -18.50
C GLY A 19 -10.65 3.53 -17.16
N GLN A 20 -11.70 4.35 -17.07
CA GLN A 20 -12.52 4.48 -15.86
C GLN A 20 -13.26 3.19 -15.55
N LEU A 21 -13.80 2.52 -16.57
CA LEU A 21 -14.46 1.21 -16.42
C LEU A 21 -13.51 0.15 -15.88
N ILE A 22 -12.27 0.11 -16.38
CA ILE A 22 -11.24 -0.81 -15.87
C ILE A 22 -10.93 -0.50 -14.41
N MET A 23 -10.72 0.77 -14.06
CA MET A 23 -10.43 1.17 -12.68
C MET A 23 -11.58 0.90 -11.73
N MET A 24 -12.84 1.04 -12.18
CA MET A 24 -14.01 0.64 -11.40
C MET A 24 -14.07 -0.87 -11.20
N ALA A 25 -13.74 -1.67 -12.22
CA ALA A 25 -13.64 -3.12 -12.08
C ALA A 25 -12.55 -3.52 -11.08
N VAL A 26 -11.39 -2.83 -11.09
CA VAL A 26 -10.33 -3.00 -10.09
C VAL A 26 -10.83 -2.58 -8.70
N GLY A 27 -11.53 -1.45 -8.55
CA GLY A 27 -12.13 -1.02 -7.29
C GLY A 27 -13.10 -2.07 -6.73
N GLY A 28 -13.96 -2.65 -7.59
CA GLY A 28 -14.84 -3.75 -7.23
C GLY A 28 -14.09 -5.02 -6.81
N LEU A 29 -12.98 -5.34 -7.49
CA LEU A 29 -12.10 -6.45 -7.12
C LEU A 29 -11.47 -6.22 -5.74
N LEU A 30 -10.99 -5.00 -5.44
CA LEU A 30 -10.43 -4.65 -4.14
C LEU A 30 -11.47 -4.77 -3.03
N LEU A 31 -12.71 -4.33 -3.27
CA LEU A 31 -13.81 -4.54 -2.33
C LEU A 31 -14.12 -6.03 -2.12
N TYR A 32 -14.12 -6.83 -3.18
CA TYR A 32 -14.30 -8.28 -3.06
C TYR A 32 -13.19 -8.91 -2.20
N LEU A 33 -11.93 -8.55 -2.43
CA LEU A 33 -10.79 -9.04 -1.64
C LEU A 33 -10.89 -8.61 -0.18
N ALA A 34 -11.26 -7.35 0.08
CA ALA A 34 -11.42 -6.82 1.43
C ALA A 34 -12.58 -7.51 2.20
N ILE A 35 -13.72 -7.75 1.56
CA ILE A 35 -14.93 -8.27 2.22
C ILE A 35 -14.93 -9.80 2.30
N VAL A 36 -14.76 -10.46 1.15
CA VAL A 36 -14.94 -11.92 1.04
C VAL A 36 -13.68 -12.63 1.52
N LYS A 37 -12.52 -12.14 1.10
CA LYS A 37 -11.24 -12.75 1.44
C LYS A 37 -10.61 -12.16 2.70
N LYS A 38 -11.14 -11.06 3.23
CA LYS A 38 -10.65 -10.35 4.44
C LYS A 38 -9.19 -9.92 4.34
N PHE A 39 -8.76 -9.49 3.15
CA PHE A 39 -7.42 -8.94 2.91
C PHE A 39 -7.40 -7.50 3.41
N GLU A 40 -6.62 -7.22 4.47
CA GLU A 40 -6.45 -5.88 5.08
C GLU A 40 -7.73 -5.01 5.05
N PRO A 41 -8.86 -5.51 5.60
CA PRO A 41 -10.17 -4.93 5.33
C PRO A 41 -10.31 -3.50 5.83
N LEU A 42 -9.55 -3.12 6.85
CA LEU A 42 -9.57 -1.78 7.44
C LEU A 42 -9.12 -0.70 6.46
N LEU A 43 -8.20 -1.02 5.55
CA LEU A 43 -7.59 -0.05 4.64
C LEU A 43 -7.93 -0.35 3.18
N LEU A 44 -7.98 -1.63 2.80
CA LEU A 44 -8.28 -2.02 1.42
C LEU A 44 -9.74 -1.71 1.02
N PHE A 45 -10.68 -1.77 1.97
CA PHE A 45 -12.08 -1.40 1.71
C PHE A 45 -12.24 0.10 1.37
N PRO A 46 -11.75 1.06 2.20
CA PRO A 46 -11.79 2.47 1.83
C PRO A 46 -11.06 2.78 0.51
N ILE A 47 -9.94 2.11 0.24
CA ILE A 47 -9.19 2.29 -1.03
C ILE A 47 -10.03 1.81 -2.23
N GLY A 48 -10.64 0.62 -2.15
CA GLY A 48 -11.51 0.10 -3.21
C GLY A 48 -12.74 0.98 -3.43
N PHE A 49 -13.35 1.48 -2.35
CA PHE A 49 -14.49 2.40 -2.44
C PHE A 49 -14.09 3.75 -3.03
N GLY A 50 -12.93 4.30 -2.64
CA GLY A 50 -12.36 5.51 -3.23
C GLY A 50 -12.07 5.33 -4.72
N ALA A 51 -11.52 4.18 -5.13
CA ALA A 51 -11.30 3.86 -6.54
C ALA A 51 -12.60 3.86 -7.34
N LEU A 52 -13.72 3.37 -6.78
CA LEU A 52 -15.03 3.49 -7.44
C LEU A 52 -15.46 4.95 -7.57
N LEU A 53 -15.44 5.72 -6.48
CA LEU A 53 -15.93 7.10 -6.46
C LEU A 53 -15.11 8.05 -7.37
N THR A 54 -13.79 7.89 -7.39
CA THR A 54 -12.88 8.70 -8.22
C THR A 54 -13.05 8.48 -9.72
N ASN A 55 -13.63 7.34 -10.12
CA ASN A 55 -13.81 6.98 -11.53
C ASN A 55 -15.25 7.17 -12.04
N ILE A 56 -16.15 7.74 -11.24
CA ILE A 56 -17.49 8.13 -11.71
C ILE A 56 -17.36 9.42 -12.54
N PRO A 57 -17.68 9.39 -13.86
CA PRO A 57 -17.56 10.57 -14.70
C PRO A 57 -18.55 11.67 -14.27
N LEU A 58 -18.14 12.93 -14.44
CA LEU A 58 -18.91 14.14 -14.09
C LEU A 58 -19.32 14.28 -12.61
N ALA A 59 -18.76 13.46 -11.70
CA ALA A 59 -19.13 13.52 -10.28
C ALA A 59 -18.35 14.58 -9.47
N GLY A 60 -17.24 15.12 -10.02
CA GLY A 60 -16.47 16.20 -9.39
C GLY A 60 -15.81 15.84 -8.05
N PHE A 61 -15.75 14.57 -7.66
CA PHE A 61 -15.23 14.16 -6.34
C PHE A 61 -13.75 14.49 -6.13
N THR A 62 -12.96 14.44 -7.20
CA THR A 62 -11.49 14.66 -7.21
C THR A 62 -11.10 16.06 -7.66
N GLU A 63 -12.05 16.85 -8.14
CA GLU A 63 -11.81 18.21 -8.62
C GLU A 63 -11.64 19.17 -7.42
N PRO A 64 -10.99 20.34 -7.61
CA PRO A 64 -10.90 21.36 -6.57
C PRO A 64 -12.29 21.74 -6.03
N GLY A 65 -12.54 21.45 -4.75
CA GLY A 65 -13.85 21.61 -4.10
C GLY A 65 -14.60 20.30 -3.85
N GLY A 66 -14.16 19.19 -4.47
CA GLY A 66 -14.68 17.85 -4.26
C GLY A 66 -14.29 17.26 -2.91
N MET A 67 -15.12 16.35 -2.40
CA MET A 67 -14.89 15.71 -1.09
C MET A 67 -13.56 14.92 -1.04
N LEU A 68 -13.25 14.14 -2.07
CA LEU A 68 -12.03 13.33 -2.11
C LEU A 68 -10.78 14.19 -2.32
N TYR A 69 -10.91 15.31 -3.03
CA TYR A 69 -9.85 16.30 -3.17
C TYR A 69 -9.41 16.84 -1.80
N TYR A 70 -10.34 17.29 -0.95
CA TYR A 70 -9.98 17.79 0.39
C TYR A 70 -9.39 16.70 1.29
N ILE A 71 -9.93 15.47 1.22
CA ILE A 71 -9.38 14.34 1.97
C ILE A 71 -7.93 14.06 1.54
N TYR A 72 -7.64 14.13 0.25
CA TYR A 72 -6.28 13.96 -0.27
C TYR A 72 -5.36 15.11 0.16
N GLU A 73 -5.73 16.36 -0.08
CA GLU A 73 -4.89 17.52 0.21
C GLU A 73 -4.61 17.67 1.71
N VAL A 74 -5.65 17.61 2.52
CA VAL A 74 -5.54 17.82 3.97
C VAL A 74 -5.02 16.58 4.68
N GLY A 75 -5.38 15.38 4.21
CA GLY A 75 -5.01 14.13 4.89
C GLY A 75 -3.68 13.55 4.42
N ILE A 76 -3.51 13.37 3.12
CA ILE A 76 -2.41 12.57 2.54
C ILE A 76 -1.26 13.47 2.09
N HIS A 77 -1.55 14.52 1.33
CA HIS A 77 -0.53 15.42 0.77
C HIS A 77 0.17 16.22 1.87
N SER A 78 -0.58 16.73 2.85
CA SER A 78 -0.02 17.33 4.07
C SER A 78 0.84 16.33 4.88
N GLY A 79 0.56 15.03 4.77
CA GLY A 79 1.18 13.95 5.55
C GLY A 79 0.51 13.67 6.90
N VAL A 80 -0.58 14.35 7.24
CA VAL A 80 -1.25 14.19 8.56
C VAL A 80 -1.77 12.77 8.78
N PHE A 81 -2.47 12.17 7.81
CA PHE A 81 -3.06 10.84 7.97
C PHE A 81 -1.99 9.74 8.13
N PRO A 82 -0.96 9.62 7.26
CA PRO A 82 0.08 8.62 7.45
C PRO A 82 0.77 8.74 8.81
N LEU A 83 1.08 9.97 9.25
CA LEU A 83 1.74 10.21 10.54
C LEU A 83 0.86 9.85 11.73
N LEU A 84 -0.44 10.16 11.69
CA LEU A 84 -1.38 9.77 12.74
C LEU A 84 -1.56 8.26 12.81
N ILE A 85 -1.65 7.59 11.66
CA ILE A 85 -1.72 6.12 11.61
C ILE A 85 -0.42 5.53 12.19
N PHE A 86 0.74 6.06 11.82
CA PHE A 86 2.03 5.59 12.32
C PHE A 86 2.20 5.81 13.83
N MET A 87 1.70 6.93 14.35
CA MET A 87 1.62 7.17 15.79
C MET A 87 0.74 6.11 16.48
N GLY A 88 -0.40 5.76 15.89
CA GLY A 88 -1.26 4.68 16.38
C GLY A 88 -0.55 3.32 16.39
N VAL A 89 0.15 2.96 15.31
CA VAL A 89 0.95 1.73 15.23
C VAL A 89 2.01 1.71 16.33
N GLY A 90 2.72 2.83 16.53
CA GLY A 90 3.70 2.97 17.62
C GLY A 90 3.09 2.79 19.00
N ALA A 91 1.89 3.34 19.24
CA ALA A 91 1.18 3.20 20.51
C ALA A 91 0.69 1.76 20.79
N MET A 92 0.45 0.97 19.74
CA MET A 92 0.04 -0.44 19.84
C MET A 92 1.22 -1.42 19.86
N THR A 93 2.45 -0.95 19.62
CA THR A 93 3.63 -1.83 19.50
C THR A 93 4.14 -2.25 20.88
N ASP A 94 4.25 -3.56 21.10
CA ASP A 94 4.89 -4.12 22.30
C ASP A 94 6.41 -4.25 22.11
N PHE A 95 7.17 -3.54 22.94
CA PHE A 95 8.62 -3.56 22.93
C PHE A 95 9.22 -4.65 23.83
N GLY A 96 8.42 -5.36 24.64
CA GLY A 96 8.91 -6.35 25.59
C GLY A 96 9.76 -7.45 24.96
N ALA A 97 9.29 -8.02 23.84
CA ALA A 97 10.03 -9.06 23.12
C ALA A 97 11.35 -8.53 22.53
N LEU A 98 11.35 -7.29 22.04
CA LEU A 98 12.53 -6.66 21.44
C LEU A 98 13.60 -6.32 22.50
N ILE A 99 13.17 -5.80 23.65
CA ILE A 99 14.06 -5.47 24.78
C ILE A 99 14.62 -6.74 25.42
N ALA A 100 13.82 -7.80 25.52
CA ALA A 100 14.25 -9.08 26.07
C ALA A 100 15.34 -9.76 25.24
N ASN A 101 15.32 -9.60 23.90
CA ASN A 101 16.37 -10.09 23.02
C ASN A 101 16.77 -9.05 21.97
N PRO A 102 17.70 -8.13 22.30
CA PRO A 102 18.12 -7.06 21.39
C PRO A 102 18.75 -7.54 20.08
N ARG A 103 19.22 -8.80 20.02
CA ARG A 103 19.77 -9.37 18.77
C ARG A 103 18.70 -9.42 17.67
N MET A 104 17.42 -9.43 18.02
CA MET A 104 16.31 -9.36 17.06
C MET A 104 16.34 -8.08 16.23
N LEU A 105 16.94 -6.98 16.72
CA LEU A 105 17.15 -5.76 15.94
C LEU A 105 17.99 -5.99 14.68
N LEU A 106 18.97 -6.90 14.74
CA LEU A 106 19.82 -7.22 13.59
C LEU A 106 19.02 -7.96 12.51
N LEU A 107 18.08 -8.83 12.90
CA LEU A 107 17.15 -9.45 11.94
C LEU A 107 16.26 -8.40 11.30
N GLY A 108 15.78 -7.41 12.08
CA GLY A 108 15.03 -6.26 11.54
C GLY A 108 15.83 -5.44 10.54
N ALA A 109 17.11 -5.19 10.81
CA ALA A 109 18.00 -4.49 9.87
C ALA A 109 18.19 -5.28 8.57
N ALA A 110 18.39 -6.60 8.66
CA ALA A 110 18.51 -7.47 7.48
C ALA A 110 17.20 -7.53 6.68
N ALA A 111 16.04 -7.49 7.34
CA ALA A 111 14.73 -7.51 6.67
C ALA A 111 14.54 -6.29 5.74
N GLN A 112 15.14 -5.14 6.06
CA GLN A 112 15.09 -3.94 5.22
C GLN A 112 15.90 -4.07 3.92
N PHE A 113 16.71 -5.12 3.74
CA PHE A 113 17.39 -5.38 2.48
C PHE A 113 16.41 -5.55 1.31
N GLY A 114 15.17 -5.97 1.59
CA GLY A 114 14.08 -6.02 0.61
C GLY A 114 13.86 -4.68 -0.11
N ILE A 115 13.94 -3.55 0.61
CA ILE A 115 13.81 -2.21 0.02
C ILE A 115 14.89 -1.97 -1.03
N PHE A 116 16.14 -2.25 -0.70
CA PHE A 116 17.25 -2.04 -1.63
C PHE A 116 17.17 -2.98 -2.84
N ALA A 117 16.78 -4.24 -2.63
CA ALA A 117 16.56 -5.19 -3.72
C ALA A 117 15.44 -4.69 -4.67
N THR A 118 14.33 -4.18 -4.13
CA THR A 118 13.26 -3.58 -4.93
C THR A 118 13.71 -2.31 -5.65
N LEU A 119 14.52 -1.45 -5.02
CA LEU A 119 15.09 -0.25 -5.64
C LEU A 119 15.95 -0.61 -6.86
N PHE A 120 16.91 -1.52 -6.69
CA PHE A 120 17.77 -1.95 -7.79
C PHE A 120 16.97 -2.65 -8.88
N GLY A 121 15.96 -3.44 -8.52
CA GLY A 121 15.03 -4.04 -9.47
C GLY A 121 14.26 -3.01 -10.29
N ALA A 122 13.70 -1.98 -9.63
CA ALA A 122 12.97 -0.91 -10.31
C ALA A 122 13.87 -0.11 -11.27
N ILE A 123 15.11 0.19 -10.87
CA ILE A 123 16.09 0.84 -11.75
C ILE A 123 16.47 -0.08 -12.90
N ALA A 124 16.66 -1.38 -12.66
CA ALA A 124 16.99 -2.34 -13.69
C ALA A 124 15.87 -2.52 -14.72
N LEU A 125 14.59 -2.31 -14.34
CA LEU A 125 13.48 -2.34 -15.29
C LEU A 125 13.57 -1.24 -16.35
N ASN A 126 14.29 -0.14 -16.10
CA ASN A 126 14.54 0.89 -17.12
C ASN A 126 15.39 0.39 -18.29
N PHE A 127 16.06 -0.76 -18.17
CA PHE A 127 16.73 -1.39 -19.32
C PHE A 127 15.74 -2.08 -20.28
N ILE A 128 14.50 -2.31 -19.85
CA ILE A 128 13.45 -2.92 -20.67
C ILE A 128 12.70 -1.79 -21.39
N PRO A 129 12.54 -1.83 -22.72
CA PRO A 129 11.80 -0.81 -23.45
C PRO A 129 10.34 -0.78 -22.99
N GLY A 130 9.88 0.40 -22.55
CA GLY A 130 8.51 0.64 -22.06
C GLY A 130 8.40 1.00 -20.57
N PHE A 131 9.50 0.95 -19.82
CA PHE A 131 9.54 1.43 -18.43
C PHE A 131 10.52 2.60 -18.30
N ASP A 132 10.04 3.72 -17.77
CA ASP A 132 10.83 4.91 -17.49
C ASP A 132 10.60 5.35 -16.04
N PHE A 133 11.22 4.67 -15.08
CA PHE A 133 11.16 5.06 -13.68
C PHE A 133 12.27 6.05 -13.35
N THR A 134 11.92 7.23 -12.85
CA THR A 134 12.92 8.13 -12.26
C THR A 134 13.47 7.53 -10.98
N LEU A 135 14.60 8.05 -10.48
CA LEU A 135 15.14 7.61 -9.19
C LEU A 135 14.14 7.85 -8.05
N LYS A 136 13.32 8.90 -8.13
CA LYS A 136 12.27 9.20 -7.14
C LYS A 136 11.15 8.16 -7.18
N ASP A 137 10.70 7.78 -8.38
CA ASP A 137 9.68 6.74 -8.57
C ASP A 137 10.16 5.39 -8.07
N ALA A 138 11.38 5.00 -8.46
CA ALA A 138 12.02 3.77 -8.00
C ALA A 138 12.17 3.75 -6.48
N SER A 139 12.51 4.89 -5.86
CA SER A 139 12.61 5.03 -4.39
C SER A 139 11.25 4.90 -3.70
N ALA A 140 10.19 5.46 -4.29
CA ALA A 140 8.83 5.31 -3.76
C ALA A 140 8.33 3.86 -3.85
N ILE A 141 8.59 3.19 -4.97
CA ILE A 141 8.26 1.76 -5.18
C ILE A 141 9.06 0.87 -4.21
N ALA A 142 10.33 1.19 -3.97
CA ALA A 142 11.22 0.40 -3.13
C ALA A 142 10.70 0.21 -1.70
N ILE A 143 10.01 1.20 -1.13
CA ILE A 143 9.50 1.12 0.26
C ILE A 143 8.47 0.01 0.46
N ILE A 144 7.80 -0.45 -0.61
CA ILE A 144 6.91 -1.62 -0.53
C ILE A 144 7.67 -2.83 0.05
N GLY A 145 8.96 -2.97 -0.28
CA GLY A 145 9.83 -4.04 0.25
C GLY A 145 10.06 -4.00 1.75
N GLY A 146 9.77 -2.87 2.42
CA GLY A 146 9.81 -2.73 3.88
C GLY A 146 8.57 -3.25 4.59
N ALA A 147 7.51 -3.60 3.84
CA ALA A 147 6.23 -4.10 4.36
C ALA A 147 5.59 -3.19 5.42
N ASP A 148 5.73 -1.87 5.28
CA ASP A 148 5.11 -0.86 6.13
C ASP A 148 4.23 0.10 5.31
N GLY A 149 2.91 -0.06 5.41
CA GLY A 149 1.91 0.61 4.58
C GLY A 149 1.83 2.12 4.81
N PRO A 150 1.70 2.60 6.07
CA PRO A 150 1.72 4.02 6.39
C PRO A 150 2.98 4.74 5.88
N THR A 151 4.17 4.13 6.07
CA THR A 151 5.42 4.71 5.58
C THR A 151 5.50 4.72 4.06
N ALA A 152 5.00 3.67 3.39
CA ALA A 152 4.92 3.63 1.92
C ALA A 152 4.03 4.73 1.37
N ILE A 153 2.85 4.96 1.96
CA ILE A 153 1.96 6.07 1.58
C ILE A 153 2.65 7.41 1.80
N PHE A 154 3.29 7.61 2.95
CA PHE A 154 3.96 8.86 3.29
C PHE A 154 5.10 9.19 2.31
N LEU A 155 5.95 8.21 1.98
CA LEU A 155 7.06 8.47 1.07
C LEU A 155 6.56 8.65 -0.37
N ALA A 156 5.60 7.85 -0.81
CA ALA A 156 5.02 7.98 -2.15
C ALA A 156 4.34 9.34 -2.34
N SER A 157 3.62 9.86 -1.35
CA SER A 157 2.99 11.19 -1.44
C SER A 157 3.99 12.34 -1.53
N ARG A 158 5.25 12.13 -1.15
CA ARG A 158 6.33 13.13 -1.22
C ARG A 158 7.25 12.96 -2.43
N LEU A 159 7.51 11.73 -2.86
CA LEU A 159 8.46 11.44 -3.93
C LEU A 159 7.80 11.23 -5.28
N ALA A 160 6.67 10.52 -5.32
CA ALA A 160 5.97 10.13 -6.55
C ALA A 160 4.43 10.12 -6.35
N PRO A 161 3.79 11.30 -6.22
CA PRO A 161 2.35 11.40 -5.97
C PRO A 161 1.50 10.68 -7.01
N ASP A 162 1.95 10.67 -8.27
CA ASP A 162 1.26 10.02 -9.40
C ASP A 162 1.22 8.49 -9.26
N LEU A 163 2.19 7.90 -8.56
CA LEU A 163 2.27 6.46 -8.31
C LEU A 163 1.61 6.03 -7.00
N LEU A 164 1.17 6.99 -6.17
CA LEU A 164 0.65 6.72 -4.83
C LEU A 164 -0.46 5.66 -4.84
N GLY A 165 -1.43 5.77 -5.76
CA GLY A 165 -2.55 4.83 -5.84
C GLY A 165 -2.08 3.39 -6.07
N ALA A 166 -1.19 3.20 -7.04
CA ALA A 166 -0.63 1.89 -7.36
C ALA A 166 0.22 1.33 -6.20
N ILE A 167 1.06 2.17 -5.60
CA ILE A 167 1.92 1.80 -4.48
C ILE A 167 1.09 1.39 -3.26
N ALA A 168 0.07 2.19 -2.90
CA ALA A 168 -0.79 1.90 -1.75
C ALA A 168 -1.56 0.58 -1.94
N VAL A 169 -2.16 0.38 -3.12
CA VAL A 169 -2.88 -0.87 -3.43
C VAL A 169 -1.93 -2.08 -3.37
N ALA A 170 -0.75 -1.97 -3.97
CA ALA A 170 0.24 -3.04 -3.97
C ALA A 170 0.75 -3.35 -2.55
N ALA A 171 1.06 -2.33 -1.75
CA ALA A 171 1.56 -2.50 -0.39
C ALA A 171 0.60 -3.32 0.48
N TYR A 172 -0.67 -2.91 0.60
CA TYR A 172 -1.64 -3.63 1.45
C TYR A 172 -2.05 -4.98 0.87
N SER A 173 -2.12 -5.11 -0.46
CA SER A 173 -2.41 -6.40 -1.10
C SER A 173 -1.30 -7.41 -0.83
N TYR A 174 -0.03 -7.01 -0.93
CA TYR A 174 1.11 -7.89 -0.69
C TYR A 174 1.31 -8.22 0.79
N MET A 175 1.00 -7.31 1.72
CA MET A 175 1.00 -7.62 3.16
C MET A 175 0.01 -8.73 3.50
N ALA A 176 -1.19 -8.70 2.92
CA ALA A 176 -2.17 -9.77 3.11
C ALA A 176 -1.75 -11.10 2.46
N LEU A 177 -0.83 -11.08 1.49
CA LEU A 177 -0.26 -12.27 0.84
C LEU A 177 0.92 -12.89 1.60
N VAL A 178 1.39 -12.28 2.69
CA VAL A 178 2.50 -12.81 3.50
C VAL A 178 2.29 -14.28 3.92
N PRO A 179 1.09 -14.72 4.38
CA PRO A 179 0.86 -16.13 4.71
C PRO A 179 0.98 -17.09 3.53
N ILE A 180 0.92 -16.60 2.29
CA ILE A 180 1.07 -17.39 1.08
C ILE A 180 2.53 -17.37 0.60
N ILE A 181 3.18 -16.21 0.66
CA ILE A 181 4.54 -16.00 0.14
C ILE A 181 5.62 -16.49 1.12
N GLN A 182 5.45 -16.23 2.42
CA GLN A 182 6.48 -16.50 3.41
C GLN A 182 6.71 -18.00 3.66
N PRO A 183 5.68 -18.87 3.81
CA PRO A 183 5.94 -20.28 4.14
C PRO A 183 6.70 -21.07 3.07
N PRO A 184 6.46 -20.89 1.75
CA PRO A 184 7.29 -21.49 0.71
C PRO A 184 8.77 -21.08 0.78
N ILE A 185 9.05 -19.80 1.03
CA ILE A 185 10.42 -19.29 1.15
C ILE A 185 11.11 -19.92 2.36
N MET A 186 10.42 -19.98 3.51
CA MET A 186 10.94 -20.66 4.69
C MET A 186 11.22 -22.14 4.40
N LYS A 187 10.33 -22.80 3.65
CA LYS A 187 10.49 -24.21 3.26
C LYS A 187 11.72 -24.44 2.36
N ALA A 188 12.04 -23.49 1.49
CA ALA A 188 13.13 -23.57 0.54
C ALA A 188 14.51 -23.26 1.15
N LEU A 189 14.58 -22.31 2.10
CA LEU A 189 15.86 -21.80 2.62
C LEU A 189 16.31 -22.42 3.94
N THR A 190 15.38 -22.78 4.82
CA THR A 190 15.74 -23.30 6.17
C THR A 190 15.72 -24.82 6.20
N THR A 191 16.56 -25.44 7.03
CA THR A 191 16.59 -26.91 7.18
C THR A 191 15.60 -27.40 8.26
N PRO A 192 15.20 -28.69 8.25
CA PRO A 192 14.36 -29.25 9.31
C PRO A 192 15.01 -29.21 10.70
N GLU A 193 16.34 -29.20 10.78
CA GLU A 193 17.09 -29.12 12.05
C GLU A 193 17.00 -27.71 12.65
N GLU A 194 17.22 -26.66 11.83
CA GLU A 194 17.08 -25.26 12.25
C GLU A 194 15.68 -24.92 12.74
N ARG A 195 14.64 -25.47 12.11
CA ARG A 195 13.23 -25.24 12.48
C ARG A 195 12.84 -25.86 13.83
N LYS A 196 13.64 -26.79 14.36
CA LYS A 196 13.39 -27.49 15.63
C LYS A 196 14.18 -26.90 16.80
N ILE A 197 14.94 -25.82 16.58
CA ILE A 197 15.68 -25.13 17.65
C ILE A 197 14.67 -24.58 18.66
N GLU A 198 14.79 -25.00 19.92
CA GLU A 198 13.95 -24.51 21.01
C GLU A 198 14.34 -23.07 21.37
N MET A 199 13.36 -22.18 21.33
CA MET A 199 13.56 -20.78 21.74
C MET A 199 13.47 -20.68 23.26
N ALA A 200 14.53 -20.21 23.90
CA ALA A 200 14.55 -19.95 25.33
C ALA A 200 13.49 -18.91 25.72
N GLN A 201 12.92 -19.04 26.92
CA GLN A 201 11.98 -18.03 27.42
C GLN A 201 12.64 -16.65 27.49
N LEU A 202 11.88 -15.64 27.06
CA LEU A 202 12.30 -14.26 27.08
C LEU A 202 12.57 -13.82 28.53
N ARG A 203 13.62 -13.02 28.71
CA ARG A 203 13.93 -12.39 30.02
C ARG A 203 12.75 -11.55 30.48
N HIS A 204 12.48 -11.54 31.79
CA HIS A 204 11.49 -10.65 32.37
C HIS A 204 11.91 -9.17 32.17
N VAL A 205 11.06 -8.39 31.51
CA VAL A 205 11.30 -6.98 31.22
C VAL A 205 10.52 -6.13 32.22
N SER A 206 11.24 -5.25 32.90
CA SER A 206 10.67 -4.25 33.82
C SER A 206 10.00 -3.14 33.02
N ALA A 207 8.93 -2.54 33.57
CA ALA A 207 8.28 -1.35 33.00
C ALA A 207 9.16 -0.09 33.06
N LYS A 208 10.29 -0.16 33.77
CA LYS A 208 11.33 0.86 33.88
C LYS A 208 12.61 0.38 33.21
#